data_AF-A0A4Q3UIT0-F1
#
_entry.id   AF-A0A4Q3UIT0-F1
#
_cell.length_a   1.000
_cell.length_b   1.000
_cell.length_c   1.000
_cell.angle_alpha   90.00
_cell.angle_beta   90.00
_cell.angle_gamma   90.00
#
_symmetry.space_group_name_H-M   'P 1'
#
loop_
_entity.id
_entity.type
_entity.pdbx_description
1 polymer ?
#
loop_
_entity_poly.entity_id
_entity_poly.type
_entity_poly.pdbx_seq_one_letter_code
_entity_poly.pdbx_strand_id
1 'polypeptide(L)'
;MIESRLDEATDGTGGGYGKYAGLTVAQVAERFRFLVEEGQGRSARAILRIVHEQTEARGGLGTQRILAILAGLVTLGILVAKGVVPPDQRSRLDLYLYVTAGVTLLFVFGAVSVHRATVRGEAQVREIRRLALLSLDQIVQKPGFNAKELEREHVAALATLKKSDPAAWERVRTTLIL
;
A
#
# COMPACT_ATOMS: atom_id res chain seq x y z
N MET A 1 -16.42 5.06 16.78
CA MET A 1 -15.21 4.93 17.61
C MET A 1 -14.00 4.74 16.70
N ILE A 2 -12.93 5.53 16.86
CA ILE A 2 -11.69 5.42 16.06
C ILE A 2 -10.77 4.44 16.80
N GLU A 3 -10.92 3.16 16.49
CA GLU A 3 -10.11 2.07 17.05
C GLU A 3 -9.75 1.07 15.96
N SER A 4 -8.51 0.60 16.01
CA SER A 4 -8.00 -0.45 15.12
C SER A 4 -8.75 -1.75 15.40
N ARG A 5 -9.12 -2.45 14.32
CA ARG A 5 -9.69 -3.81 14.38
C ARG A 5 -8.66 -4.90 14.10
N LEU A 6 -7.39 -4.55 13.97
CA LEU A 6 -6.32 -5.50 13.68
C LEU A 6 -5.75 -6.08 14.96
N ASP A 7 -5.58 -7.40 14.97
CA ASP A 7 -4.90 -8.15 16.01
C ASP A 7 -3.43 -7.75 16.08
N GLU A 8 -2.79 -7.79 17.26
CA GLU A 8 -1.37 -7.41 17.46
C GLU A 8 -0.41 -8.11 16.49
N ALA A 9 -0.69 -9.37 16.12
CA ALA A 9 0.12 -10.13 15.16
C ALA A 9 0.09 -9.57 13.72
N THR A 10 -0.89 -8.72 13.42
CA THR A 10 -1.08 -8.05 12.13
C THR A 10 -0.83 -6.55 12.19
N ASP A 11 -0.67 -5.99 13.40
CA ASP A 11 -0.35 -4.58 13.59
C ASP A 11 1.16 -4.34 13.50
N GLY A 12 1.62 -4.02 12.28
CA GLY A 12 3.04 -3.89 11.96
C GLY A 12 3.38 -2.53 11.35
N THR A 13 4.67 -2.23 11.37
CA THR A 13 5.24 -1.00 10.82
C THR A 13 5.53 -1.19 9.34
N GLY A 14 5.11 -0.25 8.49
CA GLY A 14 5.54 -0.17 7.08
C GLY A 14 6.99 0.30 6.98
N GLY A 15 7.72 -0.12 5.93
CA GLY A 15 9.05 0.37 5.64
C GLY A 15 8.98 1.55 4.67
N GLY A 16 9.46 2.73 5.05
CA GLY A 16 9.42 3.91 4.17
C GLY A 16 10.07 5.14 4.78
N TYR A 17 10.13 6.21 3.97
CA TYR A 17 10.65 7.52 4.36
C TYR A 17 9.48 8.49 4.60
N GLY A 18 9.52 9.25 5.69
CA GLY A 18 8.47 10.20 6.06
C GLY A 18 8.32 10.32 7.57
N LYS A 19 7.74 11.43 8.06
CA LYS A 19 7.57 11.67 9.50
C LYS A 19 6.65 10.64 10.14
N TYR A 20 5.68 10.16 9.37
CA TYR A 20 4.70 9.18 9.81
C TYR A 20 4.95 7.80 9.23
N ALA A 21 5.99 7.58 8.42
CA ALA A 21 6.37 6.24 7.98
C ALA A 21 6.80 5.39 9.20
N GLY A 22 6.47 4.10 9.20
CA GLY A 22 6.85 3.19 10.30
C GLY A 22 5.97 3.23 11.55
N LEU A 23 4.88 4.02 11.60
CA LEU A 23 3.89 3.90 12.68
C LEU A 23 3.02 2.65 12.52
N THR A 24 2.62 2.00 13.62
CA THR A 24 1.61 0.94 13.62
C THR A 24 0.20 1.50 13.36
N VAL A 25 -0.76 0.66 13.00
CA VAL A 25 -2.15 1.07 12.77
C VAL A 25 -2.79 1.60 14.06
N ALA A 26 -2.46 1.02 15.22
CA ALA A 26 -2.91 1.55 16.51
C ALA A 26 -2.39 2.98 16.77
N GLN A 27 -1.09 3.22 16.52
CA GLN A 27 -0.51 4.55 16.64
C GLN A 27 -1.13 5.55 15.65
N VAL A 28 -1.43 5.11 14.42
CA VAL A 28 -2.14 5.94 13.43
C VAL A 28 -3.56 6.29 13.92
N ALA A 29 -4.28 5.33 14.52
CA ALA A 29 -5.61 5.57 15.09
C ALA A 29 -5.58 6.62 16.21
N GLU A 30 -4.59 6.56 17.10
CA GLU A 30 -4.37 7.54 18.17
C GLU A 30 -4.07 8.94 17.59
N ARG A 31 -3.21 9.02 16.57
CA ARG A 31 -2.93 10.28 15.87
C ARG A 31 -4.16 10.87 15.21
N PHE A 32 -4.99 10.03 14.58
CA PHE A 32 -6.25 10.51 14.01
C PHE A 32 -7.20 11.02 15.08
N ARG A 33 -7.36 10.31 16.21
CA ARG A 33 -8.18 10.75 17.33
C ARG A 33 -7.74 12.12 17.85
N PHE A 34 -6.44 12.30 18.06
CA PHE A 34 -5.85 13.58 18.44
C PHE A 34 -6.18 14.70 17.45
N LEU A 35 -6.08 14.44 16.14
CA LEU A 35 -6.43 15.40 15.08
C LEU A 35 -7.94 15.70 15.02
N VAL A 36 -8.82 14.84 15.53
CA VAL A 36 -10.26 15.12 15.61
C VAL A 36 -10.60 15.94 16.87
N GLU A 37 -10.02 15.57 18.01
CA GLU A 37 -10.41 16.08 19.33
C GLU A 37 -9.79 17.44 19.65
N GLU A 38 -8.52 17.68 19.33
CA GLU A 38 -7.86 18.93 19.66
C GLU A 38 -8.24 20.06 18.71
N GLY A 39 -8.86 21.12 19.25
CA GLY A 39 -9.43 22.22 18.48
C GLY A 39 -8.47 22.93 17.51
N GLN A 40 -7.18 23.03 17.85
CA GLN A 40 -6.13 23.59 16.95
C GLN A 40 -5.48 22.54 16.04
N GLY A 41 -5.66 21.25 16.32
CA GLY A 41 -5.13 20.12 15.56
C GLY A 41 -6.02 19.62 14.42
N ARG A 42 -7.25 20.14 14.31
CA ARG A 42 -8.23 19.74 13.27
C ARG A 42 -7.72 20.00 11.87
N SER A 43 -7.21 18.95 11.24
CA SER A 43 -6.57 19.06 9.93
C SER A 43 -6.86 17.84 9.07
N ALA A 44 -7.85 17.98 8.18
CA ALA A 44 -8.12 17.00 7.14
C ALA A 44 -6.88 16.74 6.27
N ARG A 45 -6.09 17.80 6.00
CA ARG A 45 -4.81 17.70 5.29
C ARG A 45 -3.81 16.80 6.01
N ALA A 46 -3.69 16.93 7.34
CA ALA A 46 -2.78 16.08 8.12
C ALA A 46 -3.19 14.60 8.07
N ILE A 47 -4.50 14.31 8.14
CA ILE A 47 -5.00 12.94 7.99
C ILE A 47 -4.66 12.39 6.60
N LEU A 48 -4.94 13.15 5.53
CA LEU A 48 -4.65 12.72 4.17
C LEU A 48 -3.15 12.53 3.91
N ARG A 49 -2.30 13.37 4.49
CA ARG A 49 -0.85 13.20 4.45
C ARG A 49 -0.38 11.92 5.14
N ILE A 50 -0.89 11.63 6.35
CA ILE A 50 -0.57 10.39 7.07
C ILE A 50 -1.00 9.18 6.23
N VAL A 51 -2.19 9.21 5.62
CA VAL A 51 -2.67 8.13 4.73
C VAL A 51 -1.74 7.93 3.55
N HIS A 52 -1.30 9.01 2.91
CA HIS A 52 -0.37 8.94 1.78
C HIS A 52 0.97 8.31 2.20
N GLU A 53 1.64 8.86 3.21
CA GLU A 53 2.93 8.35 3.72
C GLU A 53 2.82 6.87 4.18
N GLN A 54 1.72 6.49 4.82
CA GLN A 54 1.48 5.12 5.29
C GLN A 54 1.17 4.13 4.15
N THR A 55 0.47 4.60 3.10
CA THR A 55 0.17 3.80 1.91
C THR A 55 1.42 3.58 1.08
N GLU A 56 2.27 4.59 0.91
CA GLU A 56 3.55 4.45 0.22
C GLU A 56 4.50 3.51 0.96
N ALA A 57 4.64 3.70 2.28
CA ALA A 57 5.49 2.85 3.13
C ALA A 57 5.03 1.37 3.19
N ARG A 58 3.83 1.05 2.69
CA ARG A 58 3.27 -0.33 2.68
C ARG A 58 2.96 -0.84 1.29
N GLY A 59 3.00 0.02 0.27
CA GLY A 59 2.55 -0.27 -1.10
C GLY A 59 3.66 -0.61 -2.09
N GLY A 60 4.94 -0.53 -1.71
CA GLY A 60 6.07 -0.71 -2.62
C GLY A 60 6.41 -2.16 -2.94
N LEU A 61 5.57 -2.90 -3.66
CA LEU A 61 5.86 -4.30 -4.04
C LEU A 61 5.50 -4.67 -5.50
N GLY A 62 4.95 -3.73 -6.28
CA GLY A 62 4.59 -3.98 -7.69
C GLY A 62 5.79 -4.40 -8.56
N THR A 63 6.94 -3.76 -8.36
CA THR A 63 8.16 -4.00 -9.16
C THR A 63 8.72 -5.42 -8.98
N GLN A 64 8.68 -5.98 -7.77
CA GLN A 64 9.19 -7.34 -7.52
C GLN A 64 8.31 -8.41 -8.17
N ARG A 65 6.99 -8.22 -8.17
CA ARG A 65 6.06 -9.13 -8.89
C ARG A 65 6.29 -9.10 -10.39
N ILE A 66 6.49 -7.91 -10.96
CA ILE A 66 6.77 -7.74 -12.40
C ILE A 66 8.09 -8.43 -12.77
N LEU A 67 9.16 -8.24 -11.97
CA LEU A 67 10.45 -8.89 -12.21
C LEU A 67 10.36 -10.42 -12.13
N ALA A 68 9.60 -10.97 -11.18
CA ALA A 68 9.38 -12.41 -11.07
C ALA A 68 8.65 -12.99 -12.30
N ILE A 69 7.64 -12.28 -12.81
CA ILE A 69 6.92 -12.68 -14.03
C ILE A 69 7.86 -12.65 -15.24
N LEU A 70 8.65 -11.59 -15.40
CA LEU A 70 9.61 -11.46 -16.50
C LEU A 70 10.66 -12.58 -16.47
N ALA A 71 11.22 -12.89 -15.29
CA ALA A 71 12.17 -13.99 -15.13
C ALA A 71 11.54 -15.35 -15.50
N GLY A 72 10.29 -15.59 -15.11
CA GLY A 72 9.54 -16.79 -15.48
C GLY A 72 9.33 -16.93 -16.99
N LEU A 73 9.00 -15.83 -17.69
CA LEU A 73 8.84 -15.81 -19.14
C LEU A 73 10.15 -16.14 -19.87
N VAL A 74 11.28 -15.61 -19.39
CA VAL A 74 12.61 -15.92 -19.95
C VAL A 74 12.94 -17.40 -19.79
N THR A 75 12.70 -17.98 -18.60
CA THR A 75 12.91 -19.42 -18.35
C THR A 75 12.05 -20.29 -19.28
N LEU A 76 10.78 -19.92 -19.47
CA LEU A 76 9.88 -20.63 -20.39
C LEU A 76 10.37 -20.51 -21.84
N GLY A 77 10.83 -19.33 -22.26
CA GLY A 77 11.40 -19.12 -23.60
C GLY A 77 12.62 -19.99 -23.88
N ILE A 78 13.53 -20.13 -22.91
CA ILE A 78 14.71 -21.01 -23.04
C ILE A 78 14.28 -22.49 -23.12
N LEU A 79 13.27 -22.90 -22.34
CA LEU A 79 12.73 -24.26 -22.36
C LEU A 79 12.17 -24.63 -23.75
N VAL A 80 11.41 -23.71 -24.35
CA VAL A 80 10.86 -23.88 -25.71
C VAL A 80 11.99 -23.89 -26.76
N ALA A 81 12.96 -22.98 -26.65
CA ALA A 81 14.09 -22.90 -27.57
C ALA A 81 14.93 -24.19 -27.59
N LYS A 82 15.08 -24.87 -26.44
CA LYS A 82 15.79 -26.15 -26.35
C LYS A 82 15.18 -27.25 -27.24
N GLY A 83 13.89 -27.21 -27.51
CA GLY A 83 13.20 -28.14 -28.42
C GLY A 83 13.56 -27.93 -29.89
N VAL A 84 14.01 -26.73 -30.27
CA VAL A 84 14.29 -26.33 -31.65
C VAL A 84 15.79 -26.28 -31.94
N VAL A 85 16.63 -26.10 -30.91
CA VAL A 85 18.08 -25.92 -31.07
C VAL A 85 18.82 -27.26 -31.25
N PRO A 86 19.78 -27.32 -32.19
CA PRO A 86 20.63 -28.48 -32.44
C PRO A 86 21.36 -29.00 -31.18
N PRO A 87 21.57 -30.33 -31.06
CA PRO A 87 22.13 -30.96 -29.86
C PRO A 87 23.49 -30.42 -29.40
N ASP A 88 24.33 -30.01 -30.35
CA ASP A 88 25.67 -29.46 -30.16
C ASP A 88 25.68 -28.12 -29.40
N GLN A 89 24.55 -27.39 -29.39
CA GLN A 89 24.40 -26.11 -28.70
C GLN A 89 23.56 -26.20 -27.41
N ARG A 90 22.98 -27.38 -27.13
CA ARG A 90 22.09 -27.58 -25.96
C ARG A 90 22.80 -27.48 -24.62
N SER A 91 24.08 -27.80 -24.56
CA SER A 91 24.90 -27.70 -23.33
C SER A 91 24.98 -26.27 -22.79
N ARG A 92 25.03 -25.26 -23.67
CA ARG A 92 24.96 -23.84 -23.28
C ARG A 92 23.56 -23.44 -22.84
N LEU A 93 22.53 -23.93 -23.54
CA LEU A 93 21.13 -23.70 -23.16
C LEU A 93 20.77 -24.33 -21.81
N ASP A 94 21.34 -25.48 -21.47
CA ASP A 94 21.15 -26.13 -20.19
C ASP A 94 21.72 -25.28 -19.06
N LEU A 95 22.93 -24.74 -19.24
CA LEU A 95 23.50 -23.79 -18.29
C LEU A 95 22.60 -22.56 -18.11
N TYR A 96 22.11 -21.95 -19.20
CA TYR A 96 21.20 -20.82 -19.11
C TYR A 96 19.87 -21.19 -18.44
N LEU A 97 19.32 -22.36 -18.75
CA LEU A 97 18.08 -22.85 -18.15
C LEU A 97 18.25 -23.03 -16.63
N TYR A 98 19.35 -23.62 -16.17
CA TYR A 98 19.62 -23.78 -14.73
C TYR A 98 19.80 -22.43 -14.03
N VAL A 99 20.51 -21.48 -14.67
CA VAL A 99 20.68 -20.13 -14.13
C VAL A 99 19.35 -19.39 -14.06
N THR A 100 18.56 -19.36 -15.13
CA THR A 100 17.28 -18.65 -15.14
C THR A 100 16.23 -19.33 -14.27
N ALA A 101 16.22 -20.66 -14.19
CA ALA A 101 15.37 -21.42 -13.28
C ALA A 101 15.74 -21.14 -11.81
N GLY A 102 17.04 -21.10 -11.48
CA GLY A 102 17.51 -20.74 -10.14
C GLY A 102 17.15 -19.31 -9.76
N VAL A 103 17.34 -18.36 -10.67
CA VAL A 103 16.93 -16.96 -10.51
C VAL A 103 15.41 -16.84 -10.36
N THR A 104 14.64 -17.57 -11.16
CA THR A 104 13.16 -17.62 -11.06
C THR A 104 12.73 -18.19 -9.72
N LEU A 105 13.36 -19.27 -9.23
CA LEU A 105 13.09 -19.83 -7.91
C LEU A 105 13.38 -18.84 -6.78
N LEU A 106 14.50 -18.12 -6.84
CA LEU A 106 14.84 -17.04 -5.91
C LEU A 106 13.79 -15.93 -5.93
N PHE A 107 13.36 -15.50 -7.12
CA PHE A 107 12.32 -14.48 -7.27
C PHE A 107 10.94 -14.97 -6.80
N VAL A 108 10.58 -16.24 -7.05
CA VAL A 108 9.32 -16.84 -6.57
C VAL A 108 9.34 -16.99 -5.06
N PHE A 109 10.44 -17.48 -4.48
CA PHE A 109 10.59 -17.59 -3.03
C PHE A 109 10.56 -16.22 -2.34
N GLY A 110 11.25 -15.24 -2.93
CA GLY A 110 11.18 -13.84 -2.54
C GLY A 110 9.74 -13.31 -2.64
N ALA A 111 9.08 -13.52 -3.78
CA ALA A 111 7.71 -13.08 -4.02
C ALA A 111 6.69 -13.72 -3.07
N VAL A 112 6.84 -14.99 -2.69
CA VAL A 112 5.97 -15.68 -1.73
C VAL A 112 6.19 -15.15 -0.30
N SER A 113 7.45 -14.97 0.11
CA SER A 113 7.79 -14.40 1.42
C SER A 113 7.26 -12.97 1.53
N VAL A 114 7.40 -12.20 0.46
CA VAL A 114 6.88 -10.85 0.30
C VAL A 114 5.36 -10.82 0.18
N HIS A 115 4.72 -11.83 -0.42
CA HIS A 115 3.26 -11.89 -0.56
C HIS A 115 2.57 -11.91 0.80
N ARG A 116 3.09 -12.69 1.77
CA ARG A 116 2.56 -12.68 3.14
C ARG A 116 2.69 -11.31 3.80
N ALA A 117 3.82 -10.63 3.60
CA ALA A 117 4.01 -9.25 4.05
C ALA A 117 3.09 -8.27 3.31
N THR A 118 2.81 -8.50 2.02
CA THR A 118 1.91 -7.69 1.19
C THR A 118 0.47 -7.82 1.68
N VAL A 119 -0.01 -9.04 1.94
CA VAL A 119 -1.38 -9.28 2.41
C VAL A 119 -1.60 -8.60 3.76
N ARG A 120 -0.60 -8.67 4.66
CA ARG A 120 -0.62 -7.92 5.92
C ARG A 120 -0.60 -6.41 5.69
N GLY A 121 0.27 -5.92 4.82
CA GLY A 121 0.36 -4.50 4.45
C GLY A 121 -0.94 -3.97 3.81
N GLU A 122 -1.58 -4.73 2.95
CA GLU A 122 -2.86 -4.39 2.33
C GLU A 122 -4.01 -4.37 3.35
N ALA A 123 -4.03 -5.31 4.30
CA ALA A 123 -4.97 -5.28 5.42
C ALA A 123 -4.77 -4.03 6.29
N GLN A 124 -3.52 -3.70 6.64
CA GLN A 124 -3.17 -2.48 7.36
C GLN A 124 -3.57 -1.22 6.60
N VAL A 125 -3.29 -1.13 5.30
CA VAL A 125 -3.67 0.02 4.46
C VAL A 125 -5.18 0.17 4.39
N ARG A 126 -5.93 -0.93 4.23
CA ARG A 126 -7.41 -0.88 4.24
C ARG A 126 -7.93 -0.35 5.57
N GLU A 127 -7.36 -0.79 6.67
CA GLU A 127 -7.76 -0.33 8.00
C GLU A 127 -7.41 1.14 8.24
N ILE A 128 -6.21 1.59 7.84
CA ILE A 128 -5.81 2.99 7.90
C ILE A 128 -6.77 3.86 7.07
N ARG A 129 -7.15 3.43 5.87
CA ARG A 129 -8.12 4.15 5.03
C ARG A 129 -9.50 4.22 5.68
N ARG A 130 -9.96 3.14 6.31
CA ARG A 130 -11.22 3.11 7.07
C ARG A 130 -11.19 4.10 8.23
N LEU A 131 -10.12 4.07 9.04
CA LEU A 131 -9.94 4.97 10.18
C LEU A 131 -9.84 6.44 9.74
N ALA A 132 -9.11 6.71 8.65
CA ALA A 132 -8.98 8.04 8.09
C ALA A 132 -10.34 8.58 7.64
N LEU A 133 -11.14 7.77 6.94
CA LEU A 133 -12.45 8.19 6.47
C LEU A 133 -13.41 8.50 7.64
N LEU A 134 -13.43 7.67 8.67
CA LEU A 134 -14.20 7.94 9.89
C LEU A 134 -13.76 9.22 10.60
N SER A 135 -12.45 9.48 10.61
CA SER A 135 -11.88 10.66 11.27
C SER A 135 -12.17 11.93 10.47
N LEU A 136 -12.09 11.86 9.14
CA LEU A 136 -12.48 12.94 8.23
C LEU A 136 -13.97 13.25 8.36
N ASP A 137 -14.84 12.23 8.36
CA ASP A 137 -16.29 12.39 8.54
C ASP A 137 -16.61 13.07 9.88
N GLN A 138 -15.91 12.71 10.96
CA GLN A 138 -16.04 13.39 12.24
C GLN A 138 -15.56 14.84 12.21
N ILE A 139 -14.45 15.14 11.53
CA ILE A 139 -13.93 16.52 11.41
C ILE A 139 -14.91 17.41 10.65
N VAL A 140 -15.44 16.96 9.51
CA VAL A 140 -16.36 17.77 8.68
C VAL A 140 -17.70 18.02 9.36
N GLN A 141 -18.11 17.15 10.29
CA GLN A 141 -19.33 17.32 11.09
C GLN A 141 -19.14 18.26 12.29
N LYS A 142 -17.91 18.67 12.64
CA LYS A 142 -17.68 19.57 13.78
C LYS A 142 -18.00 21.02 13.42
N PRO A 143 -18.67 21.77 14.32
CA PRO A 143 -18.92 23.19 14.11
C PRO A 143 -17.60 23.97 14.07
N GLY A 144 -17.49 24.90 13.10
CA GLY A 144 -16.29 25.73 12.90
C GLY A 144 -15.17 25.08 12.09
N PHE A 145 -15.41 23.94 11.43
CA PHE A 145 -14.45 23.38 10.48
C PHE A 145 -14.29 24.32 9.27
N ASN A 146 -13.06 24.74 9.00
CA ASN A 146 -12.71 25.50 7.81
C ASN A 146 -11.90 24.60 6.87
N ALA A 147 -12.46 24.29 5.71
CA ALA A 147 -11.79 23.49 4.69
C ALA A 147 -10.62 24.29 4.12
N LYS A 148 -9.39 23.90 4.48
CA LYS A 148 -8.20 24.42 3.82
C LYS A 148 -8.05 23.76 2.45
N GLU A 149 -7.57 24.52 1.48
CA GLU A 149 -7.32 24.04 0.13
C GLU A 149 -6.41 22.80 0.14
N LEU A 150 -6.83 21.77 -0.61
CA LEU A 150 -6.11 20.50 -0.70
C LEU A 150 -5.15 20.52 -1.88
N GLU A 151 -3.88 20.22 -1.62
CA GLU A 151 -2.90 20.00 -2.70
C GLU A 151 -3.21 18.71 -3.48
N ARG A 152 -2.70 18.60 -4.71
CA ARG A 152 -2.93 17.45 -5.61
C ARG A 152 -2.70 16.09 -4.94
N GLU A 153 -1.67 16.00 -4.11
CA GLU A 153 -1.29 14.79 -3.38
C GLU A 153 -2.39 14.34 -2.38
N HIS A 154 -3.00 15.29 -1.69
CA HIS A 154 -4.09 15.04 -0.75
C HIS A 154 -5.38 14.64 -1.48
N VAL A 155 -5.64 15.22 -2.66
CA VAL A 155 -6.78 14.84 -3.51
C VAL A 155 -6.62 13.41 -4.01
N ALA A 156 -5.41 13.03 -4.45
CA ALA A 156 -5.11 11.65 -4.82
C ALA A 156 -5.29 10.70 -3.63
N ALA A 157 -4.80 11.05 -2.44
CA ALA A 157 -4.99 10.27 -1.22
C ALA A 157 -6.47 10.11 -0.87
N LEU A 158 -7.26 11.18 -0.96
CA LEU A 158 -8.70 11.16 -0.73
C LEU A 158 -9.42 10.25 -1.73
N ALA A 159 -9.03 10.25 -3.00
CA ALA A 159 -9.60 9.34 -4.01
C ALA A 159 -9.37 7.85 -3.65
N THR A 160 -8.26 7.52 -2.98
CA THR A 160 -8.01 6.14 -2.53
C THR A 160 -8.97 5.66 -1.43
N LEU A 161 -9.60 6.59 -0.69
CA LEU A 161 -10.54 6.29 0.39
C LEU A 161 -11.92 5.86 -0.13
N LYS A 162 -12.27 6.18 -1.39
CA LYS A 162 -13.58 5.86 -2.00
C LYS A 162 -13.96 4.38 -1.89
N LYS A 163 -12.96 3.50 -1.96
CA LYS A 163 -13.16 2.05 -1.91
C LYS A 163 -13.54 1.52 -0.52
N SER A 164 -13.34 2.31 0.54
CA SER A 164 -13.61 1.91 1.91
C SER A 164 -15.08 2.10 2.30
N ASP A 165 -15.67 3.26 1.97
CA ASP A 165 -17.10 3.56 2.14
C ASP A 165 -17.49 4.68 1.16
N PRO A 166 -18.21 4.36 0.05
CA PRO A 166 -18.57 5.35 -0.95
C PRO A 166 -19.48 6.47 -0.44
N ALA A 167 -20.36 6.17 0.51
CA ALA A 167 -21.37 7.13 0.99
C ALA A 167 -20.74 8.14 1.96
N ALA A 168 -19.88 7.66 2.87
CA ALA A 168 -19.10 8.56 3.74
C ALA A 168 -18.08 9.37 2.94
N TRP A 169 -17.47 8.76 1.91
CA TRP A 169 -16.52 9.44 1.04
C TRP A 169 -17.14 10.61 0.27
N GLU A 170 -18.35 10.46 -0.29
CA GLU A 170 -18.97 11.53 -1.06
C GLU A 170 -19.23 12.77 -0.17
N ARG A 171 -19.72 12.57 1.06
CA ARG A 171 -19.93 13.67 2.01
C ARG A 171 -18.62 14.42 2.30
N VAL A 172 -17.58 13.68 2.67
CA VAL A 172 -16.26 14.24 2.99
C VAL A 172 -15.67 14.98 1.77
N ARG A 173 -15.79 14.38 0.58
CA ARG A 173 -15.32 14.99 -0.66
C ARG A 173 -16.03 16.29 -0.96
N THR A 174 -17.36 16.32 -0.86
CA THR A 174 -18.15 17.53 -1.09
C THR A 174 -17.72 18.64 -0.14
N THR A 175 -17.49 18.36 1.15
CA THR A 175 -17.09 19.40 2.10
C THR A 175 -15.63 19.86 1.96
N LEU A 176 -14.73 19.04 1.39
CA LEU A 176 -13.30 19.36 1.32
C LEU A 176 -12.81 19.90 -0.03
N ILE A 177 -13.59 19.75 -1.11
CA ILE A 177 -13.20 20.15 -2.47
C ILE A 177 -14.11 21.27 -3.02
N LEU A 178 -15.18 21.64 -2.31
CA LEU A 178 -15.95 22.85 -2.58
C LEU A 178 -15.22 24.09 -2.05
#